data_AF-A0A5N7S8P7-F1
#
_entry.id   AF-A0A5N7S8P7-F1
#
_cell.length_a   1.000
_cell.length_b   1.000
_cell.length_c   1.000
_cell.angle_alpha   90.00
_cell.angle_beta   90.00
_cell.angle_gamma   90.00
#
_symmetry.space_group_name_H-M   'P 1'
#
loop_
_entity.id
_entity.type
_entity.pdbx_description
1 polymer ?
#
loop_
_entity_poly.entity_id
_entity_poly.type
_entity_poly.pdbx_seq_one_letter_code
_entity_poly.pdbx_strand_id
1 'polypeptide(L)'
;MRRPRSSDATSQELQLAIGLVWGHLNAYQYEPAYDLAMGCLQLWPGDSWLQLMCDYAAAELMEPVDDKRLRALRTTENGAWVDLVLRRLPPPGMGGAGKS
;
A
#
# COMPACT_ATOMS: atom_id res chain seq x y z
N MET A 1 -2.79 38.94 -6.46
CA MET A 1 -1.61 38.04 -6.39
C MET A 1 -2.09 36.60 -6.45
N ARG A 2 -1.80 35.87 -7.54
CA ARG A 2 -2.18 34.45 -7.71
C ARG A 2 -1.22 33.60 -6.88
N ARG A 3 -1.75 32.85 -5.91
CA ARG A 3 -0.97 31.93 -5.06
C ARG A 3 -0.44 30.77 -5.94
N PRO A 4 0.82 30.33 -5.78
CA PRO A 4 1.44 29.39 -6.71
C PRO A 4 0.85 27.97 -6.58
N ARG A 5 0.77 27.29 -7.73
CA ARG A 5 0.25 25.93 -8.01
C ARG A 5 1.08 24.79 -7.38
N SER A 6 1.47 24.89 -6.11
CA SER A 6 2.31 23.86 -5.48
C SER A 6 1.58 22.53 -5.26
N SER A 7 0.24 22.50 -5.18
CA SER A 7 -0.50 21.25 -5.00
C SER A 7 -0.58 20.38 -6.26
N ASP A 8 -0.45 20.97 -7.46
CA ASP A 8 -0.62 20.23 -8.72
C ASP A 8 0.59 19.35 -9.02
N ALA A 9 1.81 19.84 -8.77
CA ALA A 9 3.04 19.09 -9.01
C ALA A 9 3.14 17.87 -8.08
N THR A 10 2.89 18.05 -6.79
CA THR A 10 2.86 16.95 -5.81
C THR A 10 1.76 15.93 -6.11
N SER A 11 0.63 16.36 -6.69
CA SER A 11 -0.45 15.46 -7.12
C SER A 11 -0.04 14.61 -8.33
N GLN A 12 0.67 15.19 -9.31
CA GLN A 12 1.18 14.45 -10.47
C GLN A 12 2.28 13.46 -10.07
N GLU A 13 3.19 13.85 -9.19
CA GLU A 13 4.22 12.95 -8.64
C GLU A 13 3.61 11.78 -7.87
N LEU A 14 2.59 12.04 -7.05
CA LEU A 14 1.84 10.99 -6.35
C LEU A 14 1.14 10.04 -7.33
N GLN A 15 0.48 10.56 -8.37
CA GLN A 15 -0.16 9.71 -9.38
C GLN A 15 0.86 8.85 -10.14
N LEU A 16 2.03 9.40 -10.46
CA LEU A 16 3.13 8.63 -11.06
C LEU A 16 3.65 7.55 -10.11
N ALA A 17 3.86 7.88 -8.84
CA ALA A 17 4.30 6.93 -7.82
C ALA A 17 3.30 5.76 -7.67
N ILE A 18 2.00 6.07 -7.53
CA ILE A 18 0.93 5.07 -7.50
C ILE A 18 0.95 4.20 -8.76
N GLY A 19 1.09 4.82 -9.94
CA GLY A 19 1.15 4.11 -11.21
C GLY A 19 2.35 3.17 -11.32
N LEU A 20 3.52 3.57 -10.81
CA LEU A 20 4.74 2.75 -10.81
C LEU A 20 4.63 1.57 -9.85
N VAL A 21 4.14 1.78 -8.62
CA VAL A 21 3.88 0.70 -7.66
C VAL A 21 2.89 -0.30 -8.26
N TRP A 22 1.80 0.20 -8.85
CA TRP A 22 0.82 -0.65 -9.53
C TRP A 22 1.44 -1.43 -10.69
N GLY A 23 2.35 -0.83 -11.45
CA GLY A 23 3.10 -1.49 -12.53
C GLY A 23 3.89 -2.71 -12.02
N HIS A 24 4.63 -2.54 -10.92
CA HIS A 24 5.35 -3.66 -10.29
C HIS A 24 4.42 -4.76 -9.79
N LEU A 25 3.29 -4.40 -9.16
CA LEU A 25 2.30 -5.37 -8.71
C LEU A 25 1.71 -6.20 -9.86
N ASN A 26 1.37 -5.58 -10.98
CA ASN A 26 0.86 -6.31 -12.16
C ASN A 26 1.93 -7.19 -12.83
N ALA A 27 3.20 -6.85 -12.66
CA ALA A 27 4.33 -7.65 -13.12
C ALA A 27 4.73 -8.75 -12.12
N TYR A 28 3.97 -8.95 -11.03
CA TYR A 28 4.29 -9.88 -9.93
C TYR A 28 5.63 -9.59 -9.25
N GLN A 29 6.12 -8.35 -9.34
CA GLN A 29 7.36 -7.89 -8.72
C GLN A 29 7.06 -7.32 -7.33
N TYR A 30 6.70 -8.20 -6.38
CA TYR A 30 6.20 -7.79 -5.07
C TYR A 30 7.24 -7.12 -4.17
N GLU A 31 8.48 -7.61 -4.15
CA GLU A 31 9.56 -7.02 -3.38
C GLU A 31 9.90 -5.58 -3.85
N PRO A 32 10.12 -5.32 -5.16
CA PRO A 32 10.25 -3.95 -5.66
C PRO A 32 9.01 -3.08 -5.41
N ALA A 33 7.81 -3.64 -5.52
CA ALA A 33 6.58 -2.90 -5.24
C ALA A 33 6.49 -2.48 -3.78
N TYR A 34 6.85 -3.37 -2.86
CA TYR A 34 6.86 -3.12 -1.42
C TYR A 34 7.87 -2.04 -1.05
N ASP A 35 9.12 -2.17 -1.50
CA ASP A 35 10.18 -1.20 -1.23
C ASP A 35 9.82 0.19 -1.78
N LEU A 36 9.30 0.24 -3.01
CA LEU A 36 8.87 1.49 -3.61
C LEU A 36 7.70 2.11 -2.84
N ALA A 37 6.66 1.33 -2.50
CA ALA A 37 5.51 1.84 -1.77
C ALA A 37 5.90 2.34 -0.36
N MET A 38 6.78 1.63 0.34
CA MET A 38 7.34 2.07 1.62
C MET A 38 8.10 3.39 1.49
N GLY A 39 8.91 3.56 0.44
CA GLY A 39 9.57 4.82 0.13
C GLY A 39 8.57 5.95 -0.15
N CYS A 40 7.54 5.69 -0.96
CA CYS A 40 6.50 6.67 -1.27
C CYS A 40 5.70 7.09 -0.03
N LEU A 41 5.43 6.18 0.90
CA LEU A 41 4.74 6.50 2.16
C LEU A 41 5.55 7.43 3.07
N GLN A 42 6.88 7.50 2.94
CA GLN A 42 7.67 8.51 3.67
C GLN A 42 7.40 9.93 3.14
N LEU A 43 7.04 10.06 1.87
CA LEU A 43 6.71 11.34 1.23
C LEU A 43 5.22 11.70 1.40
N TRP A 44 4.35 10.69 1.38
CA TRP A 44 2.89 10.84 1.48
C TRP A 44 2.29 9.89 2.54
N PRO A 45 2.55 10.13 3.84
CA PRO A 45 2.23 9.20 4.95
C PRO A 45 0.72 9.03 5.28
N GLY A 46 -0.18 9.51 4.42
CA GLY A 46 -1.63 9.39 4.58
C GLY A 46 -2.35 8.96 3.31
N ASP A 47 -1.62 8.65 2.23
CA ASP A 47 -2.27 8.22 1.00
C ASP A 47 -2.76 6.78 1.13
N SER A 48 -4.08 6.61 1.06
CA SER A 48 -4.72 5.30 1.26
C SER A 48 -4.39 4.30 0.15
N TRP A 49 -4.12 4.77 -1.08
CA TRP A 49 -3.81 3.87 -2.20
C TRP A 49 -2.41 3.30 -2.08
N LEU A 50 -1.42 4.15 -1.79
CA LEU A 50 -0.05 3.71 -1.49
C LEU A 50 -0.04 2.75 -0.31
N GLN A 51 -0.82 3.03 0.75
CA GLN A 51 -0.90 2.14 1.89
C GLN A 51 -1.48 0.77 1.53
N LEU A 52 -2.55 0.73 0.75
CA LEU A 52 -3.18 -0.53 0.32
C LEU A 52 -2.28 -1.34 -0.62
N MET A 53 -1.56 -0.67 -1.52
CA MET A 53 -0.59 -1.33 -2.39
C MET A 53 0.60 -1.89 -1.62
N CYS A 54 1.08 -1.15 -0.60
CA CYS A 54 2.11 -1.62 0.32
C CYS A 54 1.65 -2.86 1.08
N ASP A 55 0.45 -2.82 1.67
CA ASP A 55 -0.12 -3.94 2.43
C ASP A 55 -0.37 -5.17 1.53
N TYR A 56 -0.76 -4.96 0.27
CA TYR A 56 -0.90 -6.03 -0.71
C TYR A 56 0.44 -6.69 -1.02
N ALA A 57 1.48 -5.89 -1.30
CA ALA A 57 2.82 -6.42 -1.57
C ALA A 57 3.38 -7.17 -0.35
N ALA A 58 3.21 -6.62 0.85
CA ALA A 58 3.59 -7.26 2.11
C ALA A 58 2.90 -8.62 2.29
N ALA A 59 1.60 -8.70 2.02
CA ALA A 59 0.86 -9.97 2.10
C ALA A 59 1.41 -11.04 1.14
N GLU A 60 1.76 -10.66 -0.10
CA GLU A 60 2.36 -11.59 -1.08
C GLU A 60 3.78 -12.03 -0.70
N LEU A 61 4.50 -11.20 0.07
CA LEU A 61 5.83 -11.52 0.61
C LEU A 61 5.79 -12.25 1.97
N MET A 62 4.60 -12.51 2.51
CA MET A 62 4.40 -13.01 3.88
C MET A 62 4.98 -12.10 4.97
N GLU A 63 5.12 -10.82 4.68
CA GLU A 63 5.48 -9.79 5.66
C GLU A 63 4.26 -9.48 6.57
N PRO A 64 4.49 -9.03 7.81
CA PRO A 64 3.41 -8.68 8.72
C PRO A 64 2.54 -7.54 8.19
N VAL A 65 1.22 -7.76 8.15
CA VAL A 65 0.22 -6.73 7.85
C VAL A 65 -0.69 -6.55 9.06
N ASP A 66 -0.86 -5.31 9.51
CA ASP A 66 -1.82 -4.98 10.57
C ASP A 66 -3.25 -5.04 10.04
N ASP A 67 -3.92 -6.16 10.29
CA ASP A 67 -5.28 -6.44 9.82
C ASP A 67 -6.32 -5.47 10.42
N LYS A 68 -6.12 -5.01 11.66
CA LYS A 68 -7.01 -4.06 12.32
C LYS A 68 -6.93 -2.69 11.66
N ARG A 69 -5.71 -2.21 11.39
CA ARG A 69 -5.49 -0.96 10.68
C ARG A 69 -6.03 -1.02 9.26
N LEU A 70 -5.79 -2.12 8.54
CA LEU A 70 -6.31 -2.33 7.19
C LEU A 70 -7.85 -2.28 7.14
N ARG A 71 -8.53 -2.90 8.10
CA ARG A 71 -10.00 -2.81 8.23
C ARG A 71 -10.47 -1.39 8.53
N ALA A 72 -9.72 -0.62 9.32
CA ALA A 72 -10.05 0.77 9.65
C ALA A 72 -9.87 1.73 8.45
N LEU A 73 -9.04 1.38 7.47
CA LEU A 73 -8.83 2.15 6.23
C LEU A 73 -9.96 1.98 5.20
N ARG A 74 -10.92 1.09 5.46
CA ARG A 74 -12.01 0.77 4.54
C ARG A 74 -12.93 1.97 4.31
N THR A 75 -13.07 2.34 3.05
CA THR A 75 -14.06 3.30 2.53
C THR A 75 -14.94 2.63 1.49
N THR A 76 -15.95 3.34 1.00
CA THR A 76 -16.78 2.88 -0.12
C THR A 76 -16.00 2.70 -1.41
N GLU A 77 -14.92 3.46 -1.60
CA GLU A 77 -14.12 3.48 -2.84
C GLU A 77 -13.05 2.39 -2.86
N ASN A 78 -12.44 2.10 -1.70
CA ASN A 78 -11.32 1.16 -1.61
C ASN A 78 -11.70 -0.22 -1.02
N GLY A 79 -12.98 -0.45 -0.70
CA GLY A 79 -13.41 -1.65 0.01
C GLY A 79 -13.05 -2.96 -0.70
N ALA A 80 -13.11 -2.99 -2.03
CA ALA A 80 -12.71 -4.15 -2.82
C ALA A 80 -11.22 -4.49 -2.67
N TRP A 81 -10.38 -3.46 -2.52
CA TRP A 81 -8.94 -3.61 -2.29
C TRP A 81 -8.63 -4.08 -0.87
N VAL A 82 -9.32 -3.52 0.13
CA VAL A 82 -9.21 -4.01 1.52
C VAL A 82 -9.57 -5.49 1.58
N ASP A 83 -10.67 -5.90 0.94
CA ASP A 83 -11.10 -7.29 0.91
C ASP A 83 -10.11 -8.19 0.14
N LEU A 84 -9.46 -7.68 -0.92
CA LEU A 84 -8.40 -8.37 -1.64
C LEU A 84 -7.22 -8.68 -0.71
N VAL A 85 -6.68 -7.67 -0.02
CA VAL A 85 -5.52 -7.83 0.87
C VAL A 85 -5.86 -8.77 2.01
N LEU A 86 -7.02 -8.61 2.66
CA LEU A 86 -7.45 -9.48 3.75
C LEU A 86 -7.53 -10.96 3.36
N ARG A 87 -7.89 -11.27 2.10
CA ARG A 87 -7.92 -12.66 1.59
C ARG A 87 -6.53 -13.27 1.37
N ARG A 88 -5.50 -12.42 1.22
CA ARG A 88 -4.11 -12.86 1.04
C ARG A 88 -3.41 -13.11 2.37
N LEU A 89 -3.92 -12.54 3.46
CA LEU A 89 -3.34 -12.74 4.78
C LEU A 89 -3.47 -14.21 5.22
N PRO A 90 -2.43 -14.75 5.88
CA PRO A 90 -2.51 -16.07 6.46
C PRO A 90 -3.58 -16.11 7.56
N PRO A 91 -4.21 -17.27 7.81
CA PRO A 91 -5.17 -17.41 8.88
C PRO A 91 -4.53 -17.07 10.25
N PRO A 92 -5.30 -16.45 11.17
CA PRO A 92 -4.79 -16.08 12.48
C PRO A 92 -4.26 -17.33 13.20
N GLY A 93 -2.95 -17.35 13.47
CA GLY A 93 -2.25 -18.47 14.09
C GLY A 93 -1.12 -19.11 13.26
N MET A 94 -0.96 -18.77 11.98
CA MET A 94 0.16 -19.27 11.15
C MET A 94 1.36 -18.31 11.03
N GLY A 95 1.24 -17.06 11.47
CA GLY A 95 2.29 -16.03 11.35
C GLY A 95 3.29 -15.94 12.51
N GLY A 96 3.43 -16.99 13.33
CA GLY A 96 4.18 -16.95 14.59
C GLY A 96 5.09 -18.16 14.80
N ALA A 97 6.08 -18.35 13.93
CA ALA A 97 7.20 -19.25 14.20
C ALA A 97 8.51 -18.56 13.82
N GLY A 98 8.92 -17.58 14.62
CA GLY A 98 10.12 -16.82 14.36
C GLY A 98 10.45 -15.82 15.45
N LYS A 99 10.68 -16.31 16.68
CA LYS A 99 11.65 -15.79 17.69
C LYS A 99 11.31 -16.39 19.07
N SER A 100 12.08 -17.39 19.48
CA SER A 100 12.52 -17.63 20.86
C SER A 100 13.85 -18.33 20.79
#